data_AF-A0A8T3YB48-F1
#
_entry.id   AF-A0A8T3YB48-F1
#
_cell.length_a   1.000
_cell.length_b   1.000
_cell.length_c   1.000
_cell.angle_alpha   90.00
_cell.angle_beta   90.00
_cell.angle_gamma   90.00
#
_symmetry.space_group_name_H-M   'P 1'
#
loop_
_entity.id
_entity.type
_entity.pdbx_description
1 polymer ?
#
loop_
_entity_poly.entity_id
_entity_poly.type
_entity_poly.pdbx_seq_one_letter_code
_entity_poly.pdbx_strand_id
1 'polypeptide(L)'
;MVSEKLTDALAVALVAVLALTILGTVKDGGGETNAAGAVVYAGASCAEESYRCLGDYTQVCHKEQWINEEKCPAGCSNGQCLRGTQCMEGEYRCLNEYMQSCVYGAWFNKARCKEGCKNAACVEYVKERTCTDSDNGKNFLVAGNAYGVDIHNAHFSKIDYCLTEQDLVEYSCTQGYLFEDKYLCSGVCKDGACVEEEKEEEIKEEMAEEPAVTEQPAHVPAPEPAVSILKTEGWFARLWAWIKGIFTR
;
A
#
# COMPACT_ATOMS: atom_id res chain seq x y z
N MET A 1 -28.80 56.29 40.09
CA MET A 1 -27.63 56.93 40.72
C MET A 1 -26.39 56.25 40.17
N VAL A 2 -25.78 56.85 39.14
CA VAL A 2 -24.34 57.25 39.07
C VAL A 2 -23.42 56.03 39.10
N SER A 3 -22.71 55.63 38.03
CA SER A 3 -21.84 56.46 37.22
C SER A 3 -21.51 55.78 35.88
N GLU A 4 -22.11 56.27 34.80
CA GLU A 4 -21.44 56.35 33.51
C GLU A 4 -20.40 57.49 33.60
N LYS A 5 -19.22 57.30 33.00
CA LYS A 5 -18.16 58.27 32.65
C LYS A 5 -16.78 57.69 32.97
N LEU A 6 -16.22 56.94 32.03
CA LEU A 6 -14.76 56.89 31.82
C LEU A 6 -14.45 56.34 30.42
N THR A 7 -15.15 56.87 29.42
CA THR A 7 -14.76 56.90 28.01
C THR A 7 -14.44 58.38 27.72
N ASP A 8 -13.23 58.67 27.21
CA ASP A 8 -12.76 59.97 26.65
C ASP A 8 -11.44 60.56 27.19
N ALA A 9 -10.47 59.76 27.63
CA ALA A 9 -9.13 60.29 27.93
C ALA A 9 -7.94 59.46 27.42
N LEU A 10 -8.15 58.48 26.54
CA LEU A 10 -7.04 57.68 25.97
C LEU A 10 -6.98 57.65 24.44
N ALA A 11 -7.77 58.47 23.74
CA ALA A 11 -7.84 58.49 22.28
C ALA A 11 -7.09 59.66 21.61
N VAL A 12 -6.41 60.54 22.36
CA VAL A 12 -5.74 61.74 21.78
C VAL A 12 -4.22 61.80 22.06
N ALA A 13 -3.65 60.85 22.82
CA ALA A 13 -2.23 60.87 23.19
C ALA A 13 -1.35 59.79 22.52
N LEU A 14 -1.85 59.02 21.54
CA LEU A 14 -1.03 58.07 20.76
C LEU A 14 -0.89 58.42 19.28
N VAL A 15 -1.45 59.54 18.82
CA VAL A 15 -1.27 60.09 17.47
C VAL A 15 -0.05 61.04 17.39
N ALA A 16 0.61 61.33 18.52
CA ALA A 16 1.73 62.26 18.61
C ALA A 16 3.11 61.61 18.89
N VAL A 17 3.25 60.30 18.72
CA VAL A 17 4.56 59.60 18.63
C VAL A 17 4.79 59.04 17.22
N LEU A 18 3.94 59.46 16.26
CA LEU A 18 4.01 59.14 14.84
C LEU A 18 4.48 60.36 14.04
N ALA A 19 5.52 61.04 14.53
CA ALA A 19 6.13 62.19 13.85
C ALA A 19 7.58 62.50 14.31
N LEU A 20 8.37 61.48 14.64
CA LEU A 20 9.84 61.64 14.75
C LEU A 20 10.53 60.94 13.57
N THR A 21 10.69 61.74 12.51
CA THR A 21 11.92 61.87 11.72
C THR A 21 12.63 60.60 11.27
N ILE A 22 12.18 60.03 10.14
CA ILE A 22 13.10 59.53 9.10
C ILE A 22 12.57 60.06 7.75
N LEU A 23 12.80 61.35 7.49
CA LEU A 23 12.93 61.83 6.11
C LEU A 23 14.32 61.38 5.64
N GLY A 24 14.40 60.13 5.20
CA GLY A 24 15.50 59.70 4.35
C GLY A 24 15.34 60.42 3.03
N THR A 25 16.13 61.47 2.81
CA THR A 25 16.28 62.07 1.49
C THR A 25 16.90 61.00 0.59
N VAL A 26 16.09 60.38 -0.26
CA VAL A 26 16.59 59.69 -1.46
C VAL A 26 17.24 60.78 -2.30
N LYS A 27 18.56 60.83 -2.25
CA LYS A 27 19.38 61.64 -3.13
C LYS A 27 19.36 60.91 -4.47
N ASP A 28 18.46 61.31 -5.36
CA ASP A 28 18.53 60.89 -6.76
C ASP A 28 19.88 61.36 -7.30
N GLY A 29 20.82 60.42 -7.38
CA GLY A 29 22.14 60.63 -7.94
C GLY A 29 22.00 60.89 -9.42
N GLY A 30 22.16 62.16 -9.82
CA GLY A 30 22.40 62.52 -11.20
C GLY A 30 23.61 61.75 -11.72
N GLY A 31 23.39 60.94 -12.75
CA GLY A 31 24.46 60.27 -13.47
C GLY A 31 25.21 61.28 -14.33
N GLU A 32 26.49 61.50 -14.02
CA GLU A 32 27.42 62.14 -14.95
C GLU A 32 27.97 61.08 -15.91
N THR A 33 27.88 61.37 -17.21
CA THR A 33 28.42 60.52 -18.27
C THR A 33 29.85 60.92 -18.59
N ASN A 34 30.78 59.96 -18.47
CA ASN A 34 32.10 60.10 -19.06
C ASN A 34 32.08 59.63 -20.51
N ALA A 35 32.93 60.24 -21.36
CA ALA A 35 33.00 60.07 -22.81
C ALA A 35 33.41 58.67 -23.33
N ALA A 36 33.23 57.61 -22.53
CA ALA A 36 33.50 56.21 -22.89
C ALA A 36 32.27 55.28 -22.73
N GLY A 37 31.08 55.79 -22.41
CA GLY A 37 29.84 55.01 -22.46
C GLY A 37 29.69 53.90 -21.40
N ALA A 38 30.54 53.87 -20.37
CA ALA A 38 30.35 53.01 -19.21
C ALA A 38 29.59 53.76 -18.12
N VAL A 39 28.37 53.32 -17.82
CA VAL A 39 27.59 53.83 -16.68
C VAL A 39 28.23 53.29 -15.40
N VAL A 40 29.11 54.08 -14.78
CA VAL A 40 29.63 53.80 -13.44
C VAL A 40 28.57 54.31 -12.47
N TYR A 41 27.68 53.42 -12.01
CA TYR A 41 26.92 53.71 -10.80
C TYR A 41 27.93 53.83 -9.67
N ALA A 42 28.01 55.00 -9.04
CA ALA A 42 28.72 55.19 -7.77
C ALA A 42 28.01 54.33 -6.71
N GLY A 43 28.29 53.02 -6.73
CA GLY A 43 27.75 52.05 -5.82
C GLY A 43 28.35 52.30 -4.44
N ALA A 44 27.50 52.36 -3.42
CA ALA A 44 27.93 52.30 -2.04
C ALA A 44 28.94 51.16 -1.86
N SER A 45 30.13 51.48 -1.36
CA SER A 45 31.15 50.49 -1.00
C SER A 45 30.55 49.45 -0.05
N CYS A 46 31.00 48.21 -0.18
CA CYS A 46 30.52 47.09 0.61
C CYS A 46 31.60 46.48 1.49
N ALA A 47 31.19 45.81 2.57
CA ALA A 47 32.09 45.04 3.41
C ALA A 47 32.42 43.71 2.72
N GLU A 48 33.70 43.34 2.65
CA GLU A 48 34.15 42.07 2.07
C GLU A 48 33.36 40.88 2.63
N GLU A 49 32.97 39.93 1.77
CA GLU A 49 32.16 38.74 2.09
C GLU A 49 30.73 39.04 2.60
N SER A 50 30.26 40.30 2.55
CA SER A 50 28.84 40.57 2.79
C SER A 50 27.97 40.10 1.62
N TYR A 51 26.73 39.70 1.94
CA TYR A 51 25.74 39.27 0.96
C TYR A 51 24.58 40.27 0.87
N ARG A 52 24.05 40.48 -0.34
CA ARG A 52 22.81 41.23 -0.55
C ARG A 52 22.00 40.65 -1.70
N CYS A 53 20.83 41.24 -1.92
CA CYS A 53 19.99 40.94 -3.06
C CYS A 53 20.00 42.07 -4.07
N LEU A 54 20.09 41.75 -5.36
CA LEU A 54 19.81 42.67 -6.47
C LEU A 54 18.76 42.03 -7.37
N GLY A 55 17.51 42.44 -7.19
CA GLY A 55 16.37 41.78 -7.84
C GLY A 55 16.29 40.32 -7.41
N ASP A 56 16.43 39.42 -8.38
CA ASP A 56 16.40 37.97 -8.20
C ASP A 56 17.80 37.34 -8.10
N TYR A 57 18.88 38.12 -7.90
CA TYR A 57 20.23 37.58 -7.69
C TYR A 57 20.70 37.71 -6.24
N THR A 58 21.42 36.71 -5.74
CA THR A 58 22.38 36.93 -4.64
C THR A 58 23.60 37.67 -5.19
N GLN A 59 24.10 38.61 -4.40
CA GLN A 59 25.37 39.25 -4.65
C GLN A 59 26.29 39.06 -3.45
N VAL A 60 27.57 38.83 -3.72
CA VAL A 60 28.64 38.83 -2.73
C VAL A 60 29.52 40.06 -2.95
N CYS A 61 29.99 40.67 -1.87
CA CYS A 61 30.97 41.74 -1.94
C CYS A 61 32.38 41.16 -2.07
N HIS A 62 33.08 41.54 -3.13
CA HIS A 62 34.49 41.22 -3.33
C HIS A 62 35.25 42.45 -3.82
N LYS A 63 36.33 42.81 -3.13
CA LYS A 63 37.14 44.00 -3.40
C LYS A 63 36.29 45.27 -3.49
N GLU A 64 35.43 45.46 -2.49
CA GLU A 64 34.52 46.61 -2.39
C GLU A 64 33.48 46.72 -3.54
N GLN A 65 33.32 45.65 -4.33
CA GLN A 65 32.39 45.59 -5.44
C GLN A 65 31.39 44.45 -5.26
N TRP A 66 30.12 44.72 -5.60
CA TRP A 66 29.08 43.70 -5.60
C TRP A 66 29.12 42.88 -6.88
N ILE A 67 29.25 41.56 -6.74
CA ILE A 67 29.30 40.59 -7.84
C ILE A 67 28.06 39.69 -7.74
N ASN A 68 27.37 39.46 -8.86
CA ASN A 68 26.28 38.48 -8.93
C ASN A 68 26.82 37.06 -8.80
N GLU A 69 26.26 36.25 -7.91
CA GLU A 69 26.67 34.87 -7.68
C GLU A 69 25.62 33.89 -8.25
N GLU A 70 24.45 33.80 -7.60
CA GLU A 70 23.37 32.88 -7.98
C GLU A 70 22.12 33.66 -8.35
N LYS A 71 21.44 33.22 -9.43
CA LYS A 71 20.08 33.68 -9.72
C LYS A 71 19.10 32.85 -8.88
N CYS A 72 18.27 33.51 -8.09
CA CYS A 72 17.21 32.96 -7.26
C CYS A 72 15.85 33.00 -7.99
N PRO A 73 15.39 31.93 -8.66
CA PRO A 73 14.08 31.89 -9.31
C PRO A 73 12.88 32.26 -8.42
N ALA A 74 12.98 32.04 -7.10
CA ALA A 74 11.94 32.38 -6.12
C ALA A 74 12.13 33.77 -5.46
N GLY A 75 13.10 34.55 -5.95
CA GLY A 75 13.52 35.82 -5.37
C GLY A 75 14.60 35.67 -4.30
N CYS A 76 15.24 36.80 -3.97
CA CYS A 76 16.28 36.88 -2.96
C CYS A 76 15.80 37.74 -1.79
N SER A 77 16.11 37.33 -0.56
CA SER A 77 15.92 38.15 0.65
C SER A 77 17.12 38.01 1.58
N ASN A 78 17.59 39.13 2.14
CA ASN A 78 18.73 39.19 3.07
C ASN A 78 20.01 38.47 2.57
N GLY A 79 20.29 38.57 1.27
CA GLY A 79 21.47 37.94 0.66
C GLY A 79 21.35 36.43 0.49
N GLN A 80 20.15 35.86 0.64
CA GLN A 80 19.89 34.42 0.49
C GLN A 80 18.73 34.19 -0.49
N CYS A 81 18.81 33.13 -1.29
CA CYS A 81 17.67 32.70 -2.09
C CYS A 81 16.51 32.25 -1.20
N LEU A 82 15.31 32.72 -1.51
CA LEU A 82 14.09 32.29 -0.83
C LEU A 82 13.82 30.81 -1.13
N ARG A 83 13.86 29.94 -0.11
CA ARG A 83 13.57 28.49 -0.23
C ARG A 83 12.10 28.15 -0.45
N GLY A 84 11.24 29.14 -0.67
CA GLY A 84 9.83 28.93 -0.92
C GLY A 84 9.60 28.63 -2.40
N THR A 85 9.48 27.34 -2.75
CA THR A 85 8.99 26.73 -4.03
C THR A 85 9.99 25.98 -4.91
N GLN A 86 11.29 26.03 -4.65
CA GLN A 86 12.29 25.39 -5.54
C GLN A 86 12.53 23.90 -5.23
N CYS A 87 12.71 23.13 -6.30
CA CYS A 87 13.13 21.74 -6.31
C CYS A 87 14.33 21.56 -7.24
N MET A 88 15.08 20.47 -7.06
CA MET A 88 16.18 20.13 -7.98
C MET A 88 15.63 19.43 -9.21
N GLU A 89 16.17 19.77 -10.39
CA GLU A 89 15.73 19.19 -11.66
C GLU A 89 15.73 17.64 -11.60
N GLY A 90 14.63 17.03 -12.02
CA GLY A 90 14.47 15.57 -11.98
C GLY A 90 14.03 14.99 -10.64
N GLU A 91 13.88 15.80 -9.58
CA GLU A 91 13.27 15.33 -8.33
C GLU A 91 11.80 14.97 -8.51
N TYR A 92 11.32 14.08 -7.63
CA TYR A 92 9.92 13.72 -7.53
C TYR A 92 9.43 14.00 -6.11
N ARG A 93 8.14 14.33 -5.98
CA ARG A 93 7.46 14.37 -4.68
C ARG A 93 5.99 13.98 -4.81
N CYS A 94 5.36 13.81 -3.66
CA CYS A 94 3.92 13.66 -3.57
C CYS A 94 3.28 14.98 -3.12
N LEU A 95 2.23 15.40 -3.81
CA LEU A 95 1.31 16.46 -3.34
C LEU A 95 -0.11 15.94 -3.48
N ASN A 96 -0.73 15.59 -2.35
CA ASN A 96 -2.02 14.89 -2.32
C ASN A 96 -1.96 13.58 -3.14
N GLU A 97 -2.92 13.38 -4.04
CA GLU A 97 -2.99 12.25 -4.98
C GLU A 97 -2.12 12.41 -6.23
N TYR A 98 -1.26 13.44 -6.31
CA TYR A 98 -0.41 13.66 -7.47
C TYR A 98 1.05 13.33 -7.18
N MET A 99 1.65 12.55 -8.08
CA MET A 99 3.10 12.47 -8.21
C MET A 99 3.56 13.66 -9.05
N GLN A 100 4.37 14.52 -8.45
CA GLN A 100 4.94 15.70 -9.10
C GLN A 100 6.39 15.44 -9.51
N SER A 101 6.79 16.01 -10.63
CA SER A 101 8.20 16.08 -11.06
C SER A 101 8.68 17.52 -11.05
N CYS A 102 9.94 17.72 -10.67
CA CYS A 102 10.59 19.00 -10.79
C CYS A 102 11.10 19.22 -12.20
N VAL A 103 10.63 20.29 -12.85
CA VAL A 103 11.08 20.72 -14.18
C VAL A 103 11.29 22.22 -14.14
N TYR A 104 12.43 22.71 -14.63
CA TYR A 104 12.81 24.13 -14.60
C TYR A 104 12.71 24.77 -13.20
N GLY A 105 13.03 24.00 -12.16
CA GLY A 105 12.98 24.46 -10.76
C GLY A 105 11.57 24.61 -10.17
N ALA A 106 10.54 24.08 -10.83
CA ALA A 106 9.15 24.11 -10.38
C ALA A 106 8.50 22.73 -10.41
N TRP A 107 7.50 22.51 -9.55
CA TRP A 107 6.78 21.24 -9.45
C TRP A 107 5.60 21.16 -10.42
N PHE A 108 5.57 20.12 -11.23
CA PHE A 108 4.48 19.83 -12.17
C PHE A 108 3.81 18.50 -11.85
N ASN A 109 2.48 18.44 -11.97
CA ASN A 109 1.75 17.17 -11.85
C ASN A 109 2.10 16.26 -13.03
N LYS A 110 2.79 15.15 -12.76
CA LYS A 110 3.17 14.16 -13.78
C LYS A 110 2.13 13.05 -13.88
N ALA A 111 1.61 12.59 -12.75
CA ALA A 111 0.58 11.56 -12.71
C ALA A 111 -0.39 11.79 -11.55
N ARG A 112 -1.66 11.43 -11.75
CA ARG A 112 -2.65 11.28 -10.69
C ARG A 112 -2.63 9.83 -10.22
N CYS A 113 -2.23 9.60 -8.99
CA CYS A 113 -2.13 8.28 -8.38
C CYS A 113 -3.48 7.86 -7.82
N LYS A 114 -4.11 6.87 -8.46
CA LYS A 114 -5.44 6.37 -8.07
C LYS A 114 -5.50 5.89 -6.61
N GLU A 115 -4.41 5.29 -6.14
CA GLU A 115 -4.32 4.59 -4.84
C GLU A 115 -3.47 5.38 -3.84
N GLY A 116 -3.13 6.63 -4.20
CA GLY A 116 -2.30 7.53 -3.39
C GLY A 116 -0.85 7.63 -3.86
N CYS A 117 -0.16 8.65 -3.37
CA CYS A 117 1.26 8.89 -3.65
C CYS A 117 2.05 8.77 -2.34
N LYS A 118 3.14 7.99 -2.36
CA LYS A 118 4.05 7.82 -1.22
C LYS A 118 5.49 7.74 -1.69
N ASN A 119 6.42 8.33 -0.95
CA ASN A 119 7.86 8.31 -1.26
C ASN A 119 8.17 8.72 -2.71
N ALA A 120 7.50 9.77 -3.19
CA ALA A 120 7.69 10.31 -4.54
C ALA A 120 7.31 9.36 -5.70
N ALA A 121 6.51 8.32 -5.42
CA ALA A 121 5.97 7.41 -6.42
C ALA A 121 4.46 7.22 -6.20
N CYS A 122 3.75 6.86 -7.28
CA CYS A 122 2.40 6.34 -7.12
C CYS A 122 2.46 5.00 -6.40
N VAL A 123 1.63 4.87 -5.36
CA VAL A 123 1.42 3.58 -4.72
C VAL A 123 0.65 2.73 -5.72
N GLU A 124 1.22 1.60 -6.10
CA GLU A 124 0.41 0.59 -6.77
C GLU A 124 -0.41 -0.13 -5.71
N TYR A 125 -1.71 -0.23 -5.95
CA TYR A 125 -2.56 -1.10 -5.16
C TYR A 125 -2.22 -2.53 -5.53
N VAL A 126 -1.27 -3.10 -4.79
CA VAL A 126 -1.10 -4.54 -4.75
C VAL A 126 -2.25 -5.06 -3.90
N LYS A 127 -3.38 -5.40 -4.54
CA LYS A 127 -4.42 -6.13 -3.82
C LYS A 127 -3.82 -7.45 -3.36
N GLU A 128 -4.05 -7.80 -2.10
CA GLU A 128 -3.66 -9.12 -1.62
C GLU A 128 -4.38 -10.18 -2.46
N ARG A 129 -3.57 -11.02 -3.11
CA ARG A 129 -4.05 -12.19 -3.83
C ARG A 129 -4.67 -13.14 -2.82
N THR A 130 -5.83 -13.72 -3.17
CA THR A 130 -6.43 -14.78 -2.37
C THR A 130 -6.61 -16.03 -3.21
N CYS A 131 -6.46 -17.19 -2.59
CA CYS A 131 -6.74 -18.48 -3.17
C CYS A 131 -7.15 -19.40 -2.02
N THR A 132 -8.33 -19.99 -2.13
CA THR A 132 -8.89 -20.96 -1.20
C THR A 132 -9.15 -22.25 -1.96
N ASP A 133 -8.84 -23.37 -1.32
CA ASP A 133 -9.01 -24.70 -1.87
C ASP A 133 -9.99 -25.51 -1.03
N SER A 134 -10.87 -26.30 -1.66
CA SER A 134 -11.91 -27.03 -0.94
C SER A 134 -11.47 -28.39 -0.38
N ASP A 135 -10.38 -28.95 -0.91
CA ASP A 135 -9.81 -30.24 -0.51
C ASP A 135 -8.53 -30.10 0.34
N ASN A 136 -8.17 -28.85 0.68
CA ASN A 136 -6.99 -28.42 1.43
C ASN A 136 -5.65 -28.53 0.68
N GLY A 137 -5.64 -28.35 -0.64
CA GLY A 137 -4.42 -28.12 -1.40
C GLY A 137 -4.27 -29.13 -2.52
N LYS A 138 -3.11 -29.77 -2.64
CA LYS A 138 -2.89 -30.79 -3.67
C LYS A 138 -3.41 -32.14 -3.18
N ASN A 139 -4.59 -32.57 -3.63
CA ASN A 139 -5.25 -33.80 -3.24
C ASN A 139 -5.96 -34.50 -4.41
N PHE A 140 -5.20 -35.29 -5.16
CA PHE A 140 -5.69 -36.04 -6.33
C PHE A 140 -6.81 -37.06 -6.06
N LEU A 141 -7.13 -37.36 -4.80
CA LEU A 141 -8.13 -38.36 -4.41
C LEU A 141 -9.49 -37.75 -4.06
N VAL A 142 -9.59 -36.42 -3.97
CA VAL A 142 -10.81 -35.71 -3.60
C VAL A 142 -11.04 -34.59 -4.59
N ALA A 143 -12.18 -34.59 -5.29
CA ALA A 143 -12.48 -33.52 -6.22
C ALA A 143 -12.60 -32.18 -5.48
N GLY A 144 -11.86 -31.19 -5.94
CA GLY A 144 -11.72 -29.87 -5.36
C GLY A 144 -12.14 -28.72 -6.28
N ASN A 145 -12.14 -27.53 -5.70
CA ASN A 145 -12.35 -26.25 -6.36
C ASN A 145 -11.46 -25.19 -5.72
N ALA A 146 -10.54 -24.65 -6.51
CA ALA A 146 -9.70 -23.53 -6.16
C ALA A 146 -10.33 -22.21 -6.63
N TYR A 147 -10.57 -21.28 -5.70
CA TYR A 147 -11.21 -19.99 -5.99
C TYR A 147 -10.59 -18.83 -5.22
N GLY A 148 -10.68 -17.61 -5.77
CA GLY A 148 -10.07 -16.44 -5.14
C GLY A 148 -10.07 -15.18 -6.00
N VAL A 149 -9.14 -14.27 -5.72
CA VAL A 149 -8.88 -13.06 -6.52
C VAL A 149 -7.42 -12.94 -6.91
N ASP A 150 -7.16 -12.55 -8.15
CA ASP A 150 -5.81 -12.29 -8.65
C ASP A 150 -5.29 -10.88 -8.27
N ILE A 151 -4.07 -10.55 -8.71
CA ILE A 151 -3.43 -9.25 -8.45
C ILE A 151 -4.13 -8.07 -9.15
N HIS A 152 -4.97 -8.33 -10.15
CA HIS A 152 -5.77 -7.35 -10.87
C HIS A 152 -7.21 -7.28 -10.34
N ASN A 153 -7.50 -7.94 -9.22
CA ASN A 153 -8.83 -8.05 -8.64
C ASN A 153 -9.85 -8.79 -9.55
N ALA A 154 -9.38 -9.66 -10.43
CA ALA A 154 -10.21 -10.58 -11.18
C ALA A 154 -10.54 -11.80 -10.31
N HIS A 155 -11.82 -12.11 -10.16
CA HIS A 155 -12.27 -13.32 -9.47
C HIS A 155 -12.04 -14.55 -10.36
N PHE A 156 -11.62 -15.66 -9.75
CA PHE A 156 -11.50 -16.95 -10.43
C PHE A 156 -12.13 -18.07 -9.58
N SER A 157 -12.53 -19.14 -10.26
CA SER A 157 -12.93 -20.43 -9.68
C SER A 157 -12.56 -21.51 -10.69
N LYS A 158 -11.87 -22.55 -10.23
CA LYS A 158 -11.29 -23.61 -11.04
C LYS A 158 -11.56 -24.94 -10.34
N ILE A 159 -12.25 -25.83 -11.05
CA ILE A 159 -12.69 -27.13 -10.52
C ILE A 159 -11.80 -28.19 -11.13
N ASP A 160 -11.43 -29.18 -10.33
CA ASP A 160 -10.67 -30.33 -10.81
C ASP A 160 -11.48 -31.12 -11.82
N TYR A 161 -10.81 -31.64 -12.85
CA TYR A 161 -11.50 -32.37 -13.90
C TYR A 161 -10.63 -33.41 -14.56
N CYS A 162 -11.28 -34.46 -15.04
CA CYS A 162 -10.64 -35.50 -15.83
C CYS A 162 -10.49 -35.03 -17.27
N LEU A 163 -9.24 -34.87 -17.71
CA LEU A 163 -8.90 -34.55 -19.10
C LEU A 163 -9.06 -35.79 -19.99
N THR A 164 -8.71 -36.96 -19.47
CA THR A 164 -8.94 -38.28 -20.07
C THR A 164 -9.43 -39.24 -18.98
N GLU A 165 -9.65 -40.52 -19.30
CA GLU A 165 -10.02 -41.54 -18.31
C GLU A 165 -8.93 -41.80 -17.25
N GLN A 166 -7.68 -41.34 -17.48
CA GLN A 166 -6.57 -41.51 -16.54
C GLN A 166 -5.89 -40.20 -16.16
N ASP A 167 -6.01 -39.14 -16.97
CA ASP A 167 -5.37 -37.85 -16.69
C ASP A 167 -6.31 -36.92 -15.91
N LEU A 168 -5.93 -36.58 -14.68
CA LEU A 168 -6.53 -35.55 -13.83
C LEU A 168 -5.83 -34.20 -14.07
N VAL A 169 -6.62 -33.15 -14.19
CA VAL A 169 -6.17 -31.76 -14.03
C VAL A 169 -6.60 -31.29 -12.65
N GLU A 170 -5.61 -31.04 -11.82
CA GLU A 170 -5.71 -30.61 -10.43
C GLU A 170 -5.47 -29.10 -10.35
N TYR A 171 -6.38 -28.37 -9.73
CA TYR A 171 -6.20 -26.98 -9.34
C TYR A 171 -6.06 -26.88 -7.84
N SER A 172 -4.90 -26.37 -7.39
CA SER A 172 -4.65 -26.25 -5.95
C SER A 172 -4.20 -24.85 -5.53
N CYS A 173 -4.44 -24.50 -4.26
CA CYS A 173 -3.96 -23.25 -3.67
C CYS A 173 -2.76 -23.47 -2.73
N THR A 174 -1.65 -22.76 -2.96
CA THR A 174 -0.52 -22.70 -2.00
C THR A 174 -0.09 -21.26 -1.77
N GLN A 175 -0.09 -20.81 -0.52
CA GLN A 175 0.29 -19.43 -0.12
C GLN A 175 -0.47 -18.32 -0.88
N GLY A 176 -1.74 -18.58 -1.23
CA GLY A 176 -2.56 -17.64 -2.00
C GLY A 176 -2.34 -17.70 -3.51
N TYR A 177 -1.48 -18.59 -4.02
CA TYR A 177 -1.25 -18.82 -5.44
C TYR A 177 -2.04 -20.03 -5.93
N LEU A 178 -2.68 -19.89 -7.10
CA LEU A 178 -3.31 -20.98 -7.84
C LEU A 178 -2.24 -21.74 -8.62
N PHE A 179 -2.26 -23.07 -8.52
CA PHE A 179 -1.44 -24.00 -9.29
C PHE A 179 -2.34 -24.88 -10.15
N GLU A 180 -1.84 -25.27 -11.32
CA GLU A 180 -2.45 -26.25 -12.20
C GLU A 180 -1.44 -27.38 -12.39
N ASP A 181 -1.82 -28.59 -12.01
CA ASP A 181 -1.00 -29.79 -12.15
C ASP A 181 -1.75 -30.81 -13.01
N LYS A 182 -1.01 -31.54 -13.84
CA LYS A 182 -1.53 -32.70 -14.58
C LYS A 182 -1.00 -33.95 -13.91
N TYR A 183 -1.90 -34.84 -13.52
CA TYR A 183 -1.59 -36.04 -12.78
C TYR A 183 -2.18 -37.26 -13.46
N LEU A 184 -1.39 -38.33 -13.59
CA LEU A 184 -1.83 -39.60 -14.15
C LEU A 184 -2.31 -40.49 -12.99
N CYS A 185 -3.60 -40.78 -12.95
CA CYS A 185 -4.20 -41.68 -11.98
C CYS A 185 -3.66 -43.10 -12.14
N SER A 186 -3.47 -43.80 -11.01
CA SER A 186 -3.11 -45.23 -11.01
C SER A 186 -4.28 -46.13 -11.44
N GLY A 187 -5.52 -45.71 -11.15
CA GLY A 187 -6.75 -46.31 -11.64
C GLY A 187 -7.41 -45.42 -12.70
N VAL A 188 -8.65 -45.01 -12.43
CA VAL A 188 -9.43 -44.13 -13.33
C VAL A 188 -9.61 -42.74 -12.72
N CYS A 189 -9.52 -41.72 -13.57
CA CYS A 189 -10.02 -40.41 -13.23
C CYS A 189 -11.53 -40.38 -13.40
N LYS A 190 -12.25 -40.06 -12.34
CA LYS A 190 -13.70 -39.95 -12.35
C LYS A 190 -14.16 -38.75 -11.53
N ASP A 191 -15.06 -37.96 -12.09
CA ASP A 191 -15.69 -36.82 -11.42
C ASP A 191 -14.70 -35.82 -10.78
N GLY A 192 -13.52 -35.66 -11.39
CA GLY A 192 -12.48 -34.74 -10.91
C GLY A 192 -11.58 -35.30 -9.80
N ALA A 193 -11.56 -36.63 -9.61
CA ALA A 193 -10.65 -37.29 -8.67
C ALA A 193 -10.13 -38.62 -9.24
N CYS A 194 -8.95 -39.03 -8.78
CA CYS A 194 -8.44 -40.38 -9.01
C CYS A 194 -9.12 -41.38 -8.08
N VAL A 195 -9.67 -42.43 -8.68
CA VAL A 195 -10.28 -43.56 -7.97
C VAL A 195 -9.47 -44.80 -8.30
N GLU A 196 -9.05 -45.53 -7.28
CA GLU A 196 -8.42 -46.84 -7.49
C GLU A 196 -9.45 -47.80 -8.08
N GLU A 197 -9.07 -48.55 -9.11
CA GLU A 197 -9.89 -49.67 -9.54
C GLU A 197 -9.88 -50.69 -8.39
N GLU A 198 -11.02 -50.85 -7.72
CA GLU A 198 -11.20 -51.96 -6.79
C GLU A 198 -10.88 -53.23 -7.58
N LYS A 199 -9.82 -53.95 -7.19
CA LYS A 199 -9.43 -55.23 -7.79
C LYS A 199 -10.54 -56.25 -7.56
N GLU A 200 -11.59 -56.18 -8.34
CA GLU A 200 -12.73 -57.11 -8.33
C GLU A 200 -12.32 -58.53 -8.79
N GLU A 201 -11.08 -58.70 -9.27
CA GLU A 201 -10.52 -59.96 -9.74
C GLU A 201 -9.89 -60.81 -8.61
N GLU A 202 -9.50 -60.25 -7.46
CA GLU A 202 -8.90 -61.05 -6.36
C GLU A 202 -9.94 -61.76 -5.47
N ILE A 203 -11.22 -61.36 -5.52
CA ILE A 203 -12.30 -61.98 -4.72
C ILE A 203 -12.90 -63.21 -5.43
N LYS A 204 -12.71 -63.36 -6.75
CA LYS A 204 -13.23 -64.52 -7.50
C LYS A 204 -12.36 -65.77 -7.37
N GLU A 205 -11.07 -65.64 -7.07
CA GLU A 205 -10.20 -66.82 -6.89
C GLU A 205 -10.27 -67.39 -5.47
N GLU A 206 -10.51 -66.59 -4.43
CA GLU A 206 -10.65 -67.10 -3.05
C GLU A 206 -12.01 -67.83 -2.82
N MET A 207 -13.05 -67.52 -3.61
CA MET A 207 -14.33 -68.23 -3.57
C MET A 207 -14.35 -69.52 -4.43
N ALA A 208 -13.28 -69.84 -5.16
CA ALA A 208 -13.21 -71.01 -6.04
C ALA A 208 -12.42 -72.19 -5.44
N GLU A 209 -11.69 -71.99 -4.34
CA GLU A 209 -11.02 -73.07 -3.61
C GLU A 209 -11.67 -73.27 -2.24
N GLU A 210 -12.95 -73.65 -2.24
CA GLU A 210 -13.61 -74.20 -1.04
C GLU A 210 -13.20 -75.69 -0.90
N PRO A 211 -12.35 -76.08 0.07
CA PRO A 211 -12.13 -77.49 0.34
C PRO A 211 -13.40 -78.09 0.95
N ALA A 212 -13.87 -79.19 0.39
CA ALA A 212 -14.99 -79.98 0.89
C ALA A 212 -14.76 -80.40 2.36
N VAL A 213 -15.28 -79.62 3.30
CA VAL A 213 -15.29 -79.97 4.73
C VAL A 213 -16.52 -80.83 5.01
N THR A 214 -16.24 -82.03 5.48
CA THR A 214 -17.21 -83.03 5.91
C THR A 214 -17.94 -82.58 7.16
N GLU A 215 -19.27 -82.68 7.13
CA GLU A 215 -20.17 -82.32 8.22
C GLU A 215 -19.87 -83.13 9.50
N GLN A 216 -19.63 -82.43 10.62
CA GLN A 216 -19.77 -82.96 11.97
C GLN A 216 -20.92 -82.25 12.71
N PRO A 217 -21.71 -82.96 13.54
CA PRO A 217 -22.92 -82.42 14.14
C PRO A 217 -22.63 -81.45 15.29
N ALA A 218 -23.42 -80.38 15.31
CA ALA A 218 -23.34 -79.24 16.21
C ALA A 218 -23.57 -79.59 17.69
N HIS A 219 -22.71 -79.06 18.56
CA HIS A 219 -22.99 -78.85 19.98
C HIS A 219 -23.34 -77.37 20.19
N VAL A 220 -24.57 -77.12 20.65
CA VAL A 220 -25.13 -75.80 20.93
C VAL A 220 -24.79 -75.40 22.36
N PRO A 221 -24.01 -74.33 22.62
CA PRO A 221 -23.99 -73.67 23.92
C PRO A 221 -24.99 -72.51 23.99
N ALA A 222 -25.47 -72.32 25.22
CA ALA A 222 -26.58 -71.48 25.65
C ALA A 222 -26.38 -69.95 25.46
N PRO A 223 -27.48 -69.16 25.44
CA PRO A 223 -27.40 -67.71 25.26
C PRO A 223 -26.97 -66.99 26.55
N GLU A 224 -25.98 -66.10 26.44
CA GLU A 224 -25.59 -65.13 27.46
C GLU A 224 -26.41 -63.82 27.37
N PRO A 225 -26.59 -63.10 28.51
CA PRO A 225 -27.54 -61.99 28.60
C PRO A 225 -27.04 -60.67 27.99
N ALA A 226 -28.02 -59.92 27.49
CA ALA A 226 -27.89 -58.60 26.88
C ALA A 226 -27.17 -57.58 27.78
N VAL A 227 -26.11 -56.98 27.24
CA VAL A 227 -25.45 -55.81 27.83
C VAL A 227 -26.13 -54.54 27.32
N SER A 228 -26.60 -53.76 28.28
CA SER A 228 -27.31 -52.48 28.13
C SER A 228 -26.44 -51.39 27.51
N ILE A 229 -27.04 -50.72 26.53
CA ILE A 229 -26.61 -49.50 25.85
C ILE A 229 -26.48 -48.34 26.85
N LEU A 230 -25.27 -47.79 27.00
CA LEU A 230 -25.04 -46.51 27.68
C LEU A 230 -25.24 -45.36 26.68
N LYS A 231 -26.33 -44.60 26.87
CA LYS A 231 -26.58 -43.32 26.23
C LYS A 231 -25.56 -42.28 26.74
N THR A 232 -24.72 -41.76 25.86
CA THR A 232 -23.95 -40.54 26.12
C THR A 232 -24.65 -39.34 25.49
N GLU A 233 -25.67 -38.82 26.18
CA GLU A 233 -26.16 -37.45 25.96
C GLU A 233 -25.27 -36.50 26.77
N GLY A 234 -24.68 -35.47 26.15
CA GLY A 234 -24.08 -34.40 26.96
C GLY A 234 -23.05 -33.45 26.34
N TRP A 235 -22.54 -33.66 25.11
CA TRP A 235 -21.47 -32.78 24.58
C TRP A 235 -21.95 -31.59 23.73
N PHE A 236 -23.11 -31.67 23.07
CA PHE A 236 -23.58 -30.58 22.21
C PHE A 236 -24.14 -29.35 22.96
N ALA A 237 -24.48 -29.48 24.25
CA ALA A 237 -25.06 -28.36 25.02
C ALA A 237 -24.02 -27.32 25.51
N ARG A 238 -22.72 -27.65 25.51
CA ARG A 238 -21.67 -26.73 25.97
C ARG A 238 -21.07 -25.84 24.88
N LEU A 239 -21.24 -26.20 23.60
CA LEU A 239 -20.70 -25.41 22.48
C LEU A 239 -21.57 -24.19 22.14
N TRP A 240 -22.88 -24.23 22.42
CA TRP A 240 -23.79 -23.12 22.15
C TRP A 240 -23.73 -21.96 23.17
N ALA A 241 -23.18 -22.19 24.38
CA ALA A 241 -23.03 -21.14 25.38
C ALA A 241 -21.79 -20.25 25.15
N TRP A 242 -20.78 -20.74 24.42
CA TRP A 242 -19.56 -19.96 24.13
C TRP A 242 -19.74 -19.01 22.93
N ILE A 243 -20.49 -19.43 21.90
CA ILE A 243 -20.71 -18.61 20.68
C ILE A 243 -21.55 -17.35 20.95
N LYS A 244 -22.45 -17.36 21.93
CA LYS A 244 -23.28 -16.18 22.28
C LYS A 244 -22.57 -15.11 23.11
N GLY A 245 -21.34 -15.36 23.59
CA GLY A 245 -20.60 -14.41 24.44
C GLY A 245 -19.66 -13.44 23.69
N ILE A 246 -19.48 -13.62 22.37
CA ILE A 246 -18.48 -12.85 21.60
C ILE A 246 -19.08 -11.65 20.84
N PHE A 247 -20.42 -11.53 20.75
CA PHE A 247 -21.10 -10.45 20.00
C PHE A 247 -21.73 -9.33 20.85
N THR A 248 -21.28 -9.15 22.10
CA THR A 248 -21.68 -8.00 22.92
C THR A 248 -20.49 -7.38 23.64
N ARG A 249 -19.58 -6.76 22.88
CA ARG A 249 -18.75 -5.64 23.32
C ARG A 249 -18.43 -4.73 22.15
#